data_AF-A0A347UD18-F1
#
_entry.id   AF-A0A347UD18-F1
#
_cell.length_a   1.000
_cell.length_b   1.000
_cell.length_c   1.000
_cell.angle_alpha   90.00
_cell.angle_beta   90.00
_cell.angle_gamma   90.00
#
_symmetry.space_group_name_H-M   'P 1'
#
loop_
_entity.id
_entity.type
_entity.pdbx_description
1 polymer ?
#
loop_
_entity_poly.entity_id
_entity_poly.type
_entity_poly.pdbx_seq_one_letter_code
_entity_poly.pdbx_strand_id
1 'polypeptide(L)'
;MAFVPGGEATLGYVYYTGLYGPMPYQVEGFWIDKFEVTNAEYAEFVKATGHAPAAFVDEDDLNQPDQPVTGVFHEDAIAYCAWKGKRLPTEVEWEKAARGTDGRIYPWGNDEDLSRAHISGDAPVAVAQYEGDISPFGVRGMAGNVSEWVADTRKAKGGRCLDGGVDTRKQTPEMQKILAELRALNGGVLPEACLPPVVDPNPHIQSEPCAYIKGNSWNGRPHMTVASNRMWDYTNSIAEFVGFRCAKDK
;
A
#
# COMPACT_ATOMS: atom_id res chain seq x y z
N MET A 1 -5.64 5.56 16.80
CA MET A 1 -4.30 5.36 16.23
C MET A 1 -3.55 4.32 17.05
N ALA A 2 -2.63 3.60 16.42
CA ALA A 2 -1.65 2.72 17.05
C ALA A 2 -0.26 3.38 16.98
N PHE A 3 0.54 3.22 18.03
CA PHE A 3 1.92 3.69 18.04
C PHE A 3 2.85 2.61 17.44
N VAL A 4 3.67 3.00 16.47
CA VAL A 4 4.71 2.18 15.89
C VAL A 4 6.07 2.72 16.40
N PRO A 5 6.82 1.92 17.18
CA PRO A 5 8.13 2.35 17.68
C PRO A 5 9.12 2.66 16.56
N GLY A 6 9.93 3.69 16.75
CA GLY A 6 11.04 4.00 15.87
C GLY A 6 12.12 2.91 15.85
N GLY A 7 13.00 2.96 14.87
CA GLY A 7 14.08 2.01 14.65
C GLY A 7 13.95 1.28 13.31
N GLU A 8 14.49 0.06 13.26
CA GLU A 8 14.61 -0.71 12.02
C GLU A 8 13.26 -0.93 11.33
N ALA A 9 13.31 -0.90 10.00
CA ALA A 9 12.22 -1.22 9.11
C ALA A 9 12.76 -1.96 7.88
N THR A 10 11.96 -2.80 7.26
CA THR A 10 12.30 -3.46 6.00
C THR A 10 11.18 -3.24 5.02
N LEU A 11 11.53 -2.79 3.82
CA LEU A 11 10.61 -2.61 2.71
C LEU A 11 10.86 -3.71 1.67
N GLY A 12 9.84 -4.47 1.34
CA GLY A 12 9.89 -5.51 0.32
C GLY A 12 10.23 -6.90 0.84
N TYR A 13 10.20 -7.86 -0.07
CA TYR A 13 10.46 -9.27 0.21
C TYR A 13 11.09 -9.95 -1.00
N VAL A 14 11.90 -11.00 -0.78
CA VAL A 14 12.71 -11.65 -1.83
C VAL A 14 11.85 -12.34 -2.89
N TYR A 15 10.68 -12.86 -2.51
CA TYR A 15 9.90 -13.78 -3.35
C TYR A 15 8.58 -13.23 -3.90
N TYR A 16 8.08 -12.09 -3.41
CA TYR A 16 6.75 -11.60 -3.75
C TYR A 16 6.79 -10.26 -4.50
N THR A 17 6.10 -10.26 -5.64
CA THR A 17 5.74 -9.19 -6.59
C THR A 17 6.27 -7.77 -6.37
N GLY A 18 6.94 -7.24 -7.38
CA GLY A 18 7.06 -5.79 -7.66
C GLY A 18 8.07 -5.00 -6.81
N LEU A 19 8.53 -5.58 -5.70
CA LEU A 19 9.55 -5.00 -4.85
C LEU A 19 10.88 -5.73 -5.02
N TYR A 20 11.95 -4.95 -5.25
CA TYR A 20 13.30 -5.45 -5.08
C TYR A 20 13.45 -5.94 -3.63
N GLY A 21 14.20 -7.02 -3.43
CA GLY A 21 14.36 -7.73 -2.15
C GLY A 21 14.58 -6.81 -0.93
N PRO A 22 14.46 -7.36 0.29
CA PRO A 22 14.29 -6.60 1.53
C PRO A 22 15.30 -5.45 1.65
N MET A 23 14.79 -4.22 1.61
CA MET A 23 15.59 -3.01 1.73
C MET A 23 15.53 -2.49 3.16
N PRO A 24 16.67 -2.31 3.84
CA PRO A 24 16.68 -1.81 5.21
C PRO A 24 16.45 -0.29 5.25
N TYR A 25 15.67 0.15 6.24
CA TYR A 25 15.40 1.55 6.54
C TYR A 25 15.47 1.78 8.06
N GLN A 26 15.68 3.05 8.43
CA GLN A 26 15.43 3.54 9.78
C GLN A 26 14.25 4.50 9.72
N VAL A 27 13.26 4.29 10.57
CA VAL A 27 12.09 5.19 10.68
C VAL A 27 11.97 5.71 12.09
N GLU A 28 11.55 6.96 12.22
CA GLU A 28 11.20 7.53 13.52
C GLU A 28 9.95 6.85 14.10
N GLY A 29 9.69 7.06 15.40
CA GLY A 29 8.43 6.62 15.99
C GLY A 29 7.27 7.45 15.45
N PHE A 30 6.17 6.81 15.08
CA PHE A 30 4.99 7.47 14.51
C PHE A 30 3.69 6.80 14.99
N TRP A 31 2.59 7.52 14.83
CA TRP A 31 1.25 7.01 15.00
C TRP A 31 0.63 6.71 13.64
N ILE A 32 -0.12 5.62 13.52
CA ILE A 32 -0.92 5.31 12.33
C ILE A 32 -2.37 5.01 12.73
N ASP A 33 -3.33 5.36 11.89
CA ASP A 33 -4.71 4.99 12.13
C ASP A 33 -4.88 3.48 12.19
N LYS A 34 -5.70 3.04 13.16
CA LYS A 34 -5.92 1.61 13.43
C LYS A 34 -6.71 0.96 12.28
N PHE A 35 -7.53 1.76 11.62
CA PHE A 35 -8.43 1.40 10.55
C PHE A 35 -8.22 2.38 9.39
N GLU A 36 -8.65 1.97 8.21
CA GLU A 36 -8.86 2.83 7.05
C GLU A 36 -9.85 3.96 7.39
N VAL A 37 -9.73 5.10 6.70
CA VAL A 37 -10.69 6.19 6.85
C VAL A 37 -12.05 5.73 6.34
N THR A 38 -13.09 5.94 7.13
CA THR A 38 -14.46 5.51 6.81
C THR A 38 -15.22 6.53 5.96
N ASN A 39 -16.28 6.09 5.28
CA ASN A 39 -17.20 6.98 4.58
C ASN A 39 -17.81 8.04 5.50
N ALA A 40 -18.20 7.67 6.73
CA ALA A 40 -18.73 8.62 7.70
C ALA A 40 -17.70 9.72 8.03
N GLU A 41 -16.45 9.34 8.29
CA GLU A 41 -15.38 10.28 8.58
C GLU A 41 -15.05 11.19 7.38
N TYR A 42 -15.02 10.64 6.17
CA TYR A 42 -14.80 11.43 4.96
C TYR A 42 -15.96 12.39 4.67
N ALA A 43 -17.20 11.98 4.93
CA ALA A 43 -18.38 12.85 4.82
C ALA A 43 -18.32 14.04 5.80
N GLU A 44 -17.77 13.86 7.00
CA GLU A 44 -17.50 14.98 7.93
C GLU A 44 -16.52 15.98 7.32
N PHE A 45 -15.46 15.49 6.68
CA PHE A 45 -14.47 16.32 6.00
C PHE A 45 -15.12 17.13 4.88
N VAL A 46 -15.85 16.49 3.98
CA VAL A 46 -16.60 17.12 2.89
C VAL A 46 -17.52 18.22 3.42
N LYS A 47 -18.31 17.91 4.45
CA LYS A 47 -19.23 18.86 5.07
C LYS A 47 -18.51 20.06 5.71
N ALA A 48 -17.35 19.83 6.33
CA ALA A 48 -16.62 20.85 7.05
C ALA A 48 -15.83 21.80 6.14
N THR A 49 -15.35 21.30 5.00
CA THR A 49 -14.40 22.03 4.14
C THR A 49 -14.99 22.46 2.79
N GLY A 50 -16.11 21.85 2.37
CA GLY A 50 -16.64 21.99 1.02
C GLY A 50 -15.82 21.25 -0.04
N HIS A 51 -14.96 20.31 0.36
CA HIS A 51 -14.20 19.44 -0.55
C HIS A 51 -15.13 18.55 -1.39
N ALA A 52 -14.65 18.05 -2.52
CA ALA A 52 -15.42 17.13 -3.35
C ALA A 52 -15.75 15.83 -2.60
N PRO A 53 -16.95 15.25 -2.77
CA PRO A 53 -17.24 13.92 -2.25
C PRO A 53 -16.42 12.85 -2.99
N ALA A 54 -16.31 11.67 -2.37
CA ALA A 54 -15.72 10.50 -3.01
C ALA A 54 -16.53 10.10 -4.25
N ALA A 55 -15.87 9.50 -5.25
CA ALA A 55 -16.48 9.21 -6.55
C ALA A 55 -17.71 8.29 -6.48
N PHE A 56 -17.75 7.40 -5.48
CA PHE A 56 -18.80 6.38 -5.32
C PHE A 56 -19.78 6.69 -4.17
N VAL A 57 -19.93 7.96 -3.81
CA VAL A 57 -20.83 8.38 -2.71
C VAL A 57 -22.31 8.04 -2.94
N ASP A 58 -22.72 7.87 -4.20
CA ASP A 58 -24.10 7.52 -4.55
C ASP A 58 -24.31 6.00 -4.74
N GLU A 59 -23.27 5.19 -4.57
CA GLU A 59 -23.33 3.73 -4.68
C GLU A 59 -23.52 3.11 -3.29
N ASP A 60 -24.70 2.53 -3.04
CA ASP A 60 -25.10 2.04 -1.71
C ASP A 60 -24.12 1.02 -1.12
N ASP A 61 -23.56 0.16 -1.96
CA ASP A 61 -22.60 -0.90 -1.61
C ASP A 61 -21.17 -0.39 -1.34
N LEU A 62 -20.84 0.83 -1.77
CA LEU A 62 -19.53 1.46 -1.53
C LEU A 62 -19.57 2.62 -0.52
N ASN A 63 -20.76 3.09 -0.12
CA ASN A 63 -20.93 4.26 0.74
C ASN A 63 -21.56 3.97 2.13
N GLN A 64 -21.44 2.74 2.66
CA GLN A 64 -21.91 2.48 4.04
C GLN A 64 -21.04 3.21 5.06
N PRO A 65 -21.61 3.75 6.17
CA PRO A 65 -20.89 4.63 7.09
C PRO A 65 -19.58 4.08 7.65
N ASP A 66 -19.55 2.79 8.01
CA ASP A 66 -18.40 2.13 8.63
C ASP A 66 -17.47 1.43 7.62
N GLN A 67 -17.81 1.44 6.32
CA GLN A 67 -16.92 0.97 5.26
C GLN A 67 -15.79 1.99 5.04
N PRO A 68 -14.61 1.54 4.57
CA PRO A 68 -13.57 2.44 4.11
C PRO A 68 -14.07 3.29 2.94
N VAL A 69 -13.70 4.57 2.93
CA VAL A 69 -13.91 5.42 1.76
C VAL A 69 -13.00 4.97 0.62
N THR A 70 -13.56 4.88 -0.59
CA THR A 70 -12.81 4.54 -1.82
C THR A 70 -13.12 5.53 -2.94
N GLY A 71 -12.42 5.44 -4.08
CA GLY A 71 -12.65 6.33 -5.21
C GLY A 71 -12.26 7.78 -4.93
N VAL A 72 -11.17 7.98 -4.18
CA VAL A 72 -10.59 9.30 -3.88
C VAL A 72 -9.26 9.45 -4.61
N PHE A 73 -8.96 10.67 -5.08
CA PHE A 73 -7.62 10.96 -5.61
C PHE A 73 -6.57 10.91 -4.50
N HIS A 74 -5.31 10.75 -4.86
CA HIS A 74 -4.21 10.78 -3.90
C HIS A 74 -4.17 12.12 -3.14
N GLU A 75 -4.41 13.22 -3.84
CA GLU A 75 -4.45 14.56 -3.27
C GLU A 75 -5.64 14.75 -2.30
N ASP A 76 -6.76 14.07 -2.51
CA ASP A 76 -7.90 14.09 -1.60
C ASP A 76 -7.57 13.40 -0.28
N ALA A 77 -6.86 12.27 -0.35
CA ALA A 77 -6.38 11.54 0.82
C ALA A 77 -5.38 12.39 1.63
N ILE A 78 -4.48 13.11 0.94
CA ILE A 78 -3.58 14.09 1.57
C ILE A 78 -4.38 15.20 2.25
N ALA A 79 -5.35 15.80 1.55
CA ALA A 79 -6.16 16.90 2.07
C ALA A 79 -6.96 16.49 3.32
N TYR A 80 -7.57 15.32 3.30
CA TYR A 80 -8.26 14.75 4.46
C TYR A 80 -7.31 14.58 5.65
N CYS A 81 -6.16 13.92 5.43
CA CYS A 81 -5.22 13.69 6.52
C CYS A 81 -4.70 15.02 7.09
N ALA A 82 -4.39 15.99 6.24
CA ALA A 82 -3.99 17.33 6.67
C ALA A 82 -5.08 18.03 7.49
N TRP A 83 -6.35 17.92 7.08
CA TRP A 83 -7.49 18.47 7.82
C TRP A 83 -7.62 17.87 9.24
N LYS A 84 -7.35 16.57 9.40
CA LYS A 84 -7.29 15.92 10.72
C LYS A 84 -5.99 16.20 11.50
N GLY A 85 -5.07 17.03 10.98
CA GLY A 85 -3.76 17.29 11.59
C GLY A 85 -2.81 16.09 11.54
N LYS A 86 -2.89 15.33 10.45
CA LYS A 86 -2.16 14.10 10.14
C LYS A 86 -1.52 14.23 8.74
N ARG A 87 -0.95 13.13 8.23
CA ARG A 87 -0.42 12.96 6.86
C ARG A 87 -0.73 11.55 6.36
N LEU A 88 -0.47 11.25 5.09
CA LEU A 88 -0.39 9.86 4.66
C LEU A 88 0.86 9.19 5.27
N PRO A 89 0.82 7.89 5.60
CA PRO A 89 2.02 7.13 5.91
C PRO A 89 2.91 7.07 4.68
N THR A 90 4.23 7.08 4.88
CA THR A 90 5.14 6.61 3.83
C THR A 90 4.95 5.12 3.60
N GLU A 91 5.40 4.62 2.46
CA GLU A 91 5.31 3.21 2.12
C GLU A 91 6.02 2.33 3.16
N VAL A 92 7.18 2.78 3.64
CA VAL A 92 7.98 2.03 4.62
C VAL A 92 7.34 2.06 6.01
N GLU A 93 6.69 3.16 6.39
CA GLU A 93 5.91 3.24 7.62
C GLU A 93 4.70 2.32 7.57
N TRP A 94 3.98 2.32 6.44
CA TRP A 94 2.83 1.42 6.25
C TRP A 94 3.26 -0.04 6.35
N GLU A 95 4.34 -0.43 5.67
CA GLU A 95 4.81 -1.82 5.70
C GLU A 95 5.34 -2.22 7.07
N LYS A 96 6.10 -1.35 7.75
CA LYS A 96 6.49 -1.58 9.15
C LYS A 96 5.25 -1.75 10.03
N ALA A 97 4.24 -0.90 9.88
CA ALA A 97 3.00 -1.01 10.63
C ALA A 97 2.30 -2.35 10.41
N ALA A 98 2.37 -2.90 9.19
CA ALA A 98 1.79 -4.20 8.82
C ALA A 98 2.56 -5.39 9.39
N ARG A 99 3.89 -5.40 9.28
CA ARG A 99 4.71 -6.60 9.52
C ARG A 99 5.64 -6.53 10.73
N GLY A 100 5.78 -5.37 11.38
CA GLY A 100 6.75 -5.21 12.46
C GLY A 100 8.20 -5.25 11.95
N THR A 101 9.10 -5.71 12.81
CA THR A 101 10.55 -5.80 12.54
C THR A 101 11.03 -7.22 12.27
N ASP A 102 10.17 -8.23 12.42
CA ASP A 102 10.51 -9.65 12.26
C ASP A 102 10.39 -10.15 10.82
N GLY A 103 10.00 -9.27 9.89
CA GLY A 103 9.92 -9.61 8.48
C GLY A 103 8.80 -10.59 8.14
N ARG A 104 7.75 -10.70 8.95
CA ARG A 104 6.62 -11.60 8.65
C ARG A 104 5.97 -11.32 7.29
N ILE A 105 5.36 -12.36 6.71
CA ILE A 105 4.75 -12.34 5.37
C ILE A 105 3.40 -11.63 5.39
N TYR A 106 2.55 -11.95 6.36
CA TYR A 106 1.22 -11.37 6.56
C TYR A 106 1.17 -10.60 7.88
N PRO A 107 0.20 -9.68 8.07
CA PRO A 107 0.10 -8.94 9.34
C PRO A 107 0.03 -9.84 10.58
N TRP A 108 -0.66 -10.97 10.45
CA TRP A 108 -0.86 -11.96 11.53
C TRP A 108 0.29 -12.97 11.70
N GLY A 109 1.27 -13.02 10.80
CA GLY A 109 2.38 -13.99 10.89
C GLY A 109 2.83 -14.53 9.54
N ASN A 110 3.46 -15.71 9.55
CA ASN A 110 4.02 -16.34 8.36
C ASN A 110 3.14 -17.44 7.77
N ASP A 111 2.19 -17.96 8.55
CA ASP A 111 1.27 -18.97 8.06
C ASP A 111 0.19 -18.31 7.21
N GLU A 112 0.03 -18.80 5.99
CA GLU A 112 -1.03 -18.34 5.10
C GLU A 112 -2.39 -18.73 5.66
N ASP A 113 -3.20 -17.70 5.96
CA ASP A 113 -4.58 -17.84 6.40
C ASP A 113 -5.38 -16.68 5.83
N LEU A 114 -5.71 -16.79 4.54
CA LEU A 114 -6.42 -15.75 3.78
C LEU A 114 -7.83 -15.46 4.32
N SER A 115 -8.39 -16.34 5.16
CA SER A 115 -9.69 -16.12 5.80
C SER A 115 -9.66 -14.95 6.79
N ARG A 116 -8.47 -14.53 7.22
CA ARG A 116 -8.27 -13.42 8.16
C ARG A 116 -8.52 -12.06 7.56
N ALA A 117 -8.47 -11.92 6.24
CA ALA A 117 -8.61 -10.66 5.52
C ALA A 117 -9.80 -10.70 4.56
N HIS A 118 -10.34 -9.53 4.25
CA HIS A 118 -11.41 -9.40 3.26
C HIS A 118 -10.81 -9.27 1.85
N ILE A 119 -10.73 -10.37 1.10
CA ILE A 119 -10.05 -10.40 -0.21
C ILE A 119 -10.93 -10.87 -1.38
N SER A 120 -12.23 -11.01 -1.14
CA SER A 120 -13.21 -11.44 -2.13
C SER A 120 -14.59 -10.94 -1.74
N GLY A 121 -15.39 -10.55 -2.74
CA GLY A 121 -16.74 -10.05 -2.57
C GLY A 121 -17.05 -9.04 -3.67
N ASP A 122 -18.15 -8.33 -3.51
CA ASP A 122 -18.60 -7.31 -4.46
C ASP A 122 -18.32 -5.87 -3.97
N ALA A 123 -17.92 -5.70 -2.70
CA ALA A 123 -17.76 -4.41 -2.03
C ALA A 123 -16.86 -4.53 -0.79
N PRO A 124 -16.28 -3.42 -0.28
CA PRO A 124 -15.58 -3.44 1.00
C PRO A 124 -16.57 -3.70 2.15
N VAL A 125 -16.04 -4.05 3.31
CA VAL A 125 -16.85 -4.23 4.52
C VAL A 125 -16.47 -3.21 5.59
N ALA A 126 -17.24 -3.21 6.69
CA ALA A 126 -16.92 -2.35 7.82
C ALA A 126 -15.47 -2.59 8.29
N VAL A 127 -14.73 -1.51 8.54
CA VAL A 127 -13.28 -1.57 8.87
C VAL A 127 -12.96 -2.42 10.11
N ALA A 128 -13.96 -2.63 10.99
CA ALA A 128 -13.84 -3.44 12.19
C ALA A 128 -14.29 -4.90 12.02
N GLN A 129 -14.70 -5.35 10.83
CA GLN A 129 -15.32 -6.67 10.63
C GLN A 129 -14.31 -7.84 10.72
N TYR A 130 -13.11 -7.70 10.15
CA TYR A 130 -12.13 -8.80 10.09
C TYR A 130 -11.12 -8.73 11.23
N GLU A 131 -11.41 -9.41 12.35
CA GLU A 131 -10.59 -9.33 13.58
C GLU A 131 -9.25 -10.07 13.49
N GLY A 132 -9.13 -10.99 12.53
CA GLY A 132 -7.92 -11.78 12.29
C GLY A 132 -6.82 -11.05 11.52
N ASP A 133 -7.17 -10.05 10.70
CA ASP A 133 -6.21 -9.17 10.03
C ASP A 133 -5.75 -8.07 10.99
N ILE A 134 -4.81 -8.47 11.86
CA ILE A 134 -4.22 -7.61 12.87
C ILE A 134 -2.70 -7.69 12.80
N SER A 135 -2.08 -6.52 12.71
CA SER A 135 -0.63 -6.37 12.70
C SER A 135 -0.02 -6.52 14.10
N PRO A 136 1.32 -6.71 14.24
CA PRO A 136 1.96 -6.75 15.56
C PRO A 136 1.82 -5.47 16.37
N PHE A 137 1.44 -4.34 15.74
CA PHE A 137 1.16 -3.08 16.42
C PHE A 137 -0.35 -2.82 16.61
N GLY A 138 -1.20 -3.81 16.32
CA GLY A 138 -2.64 -3.73 16.52
C GLY A 138 -3.39 -2.95 15.42
N VAL A 139 -2.75 -2.71 14.28
CA VAL A 139 -3.35 -2.08 13.10
C VAL A 139 -4.15 -3.14 12.33
N ARG A 140 -5.35 -2.81 11.86
CA ARG A 140 -6.28 -3.73 11.22
C ARG A 140 -6.50 -3.39 9.75
N GLY A 141 -6.91 -4.40 8.96
CA GLY A 141 -7.22 -4.22 7.54
C GLY A 141 -5.98 -3.98 6.68
N MET A 142 -4.82 -4.52 7.06
CA MET A 142 -3.57 -4.28 6.32
C MET A 142 -3.43 -5.25 5.14
N ALA A 143 -4.09 -6.40 5.16
CA ALA A 143 -3.93 -7.45 4.14
C ALA A 143 -5.10 -7.54 3.16
N GLY A 144 -6.15 -6.74 3.30
CA GLY A 144 -7.36 -6.77 2.47
C GLY A 144 -8.28 -5.59 2.76
N ASN A 145 -9.55 -5.75 2.41
CA ASN A 145 -10.59 -4.73 2.41
C ASN A 145 -10.38 -3.71 1.30
N VAL A 146 -9.50 -2.71 1.48
CA VAL A 146 -9.15 -1.78 0.41
C VAL A 146 -7.65 -1.62 0.33
N SER A 147 -7.18 -1.40 -0.90
CA SER A 147 -5.79 -0.99 -1.10
C SER A 147 -5.63 0.46 -0.68
N GLU A 148 -4.44 0.85 -0.25
CA GLU A 148 -4.27 2.13 0.43
C GLU A 148 -3.21 3.01 -0.22
N TRP A 149 -3.58 4.25 -0.51
CA TRP A 149 -2.63 5.29 -0.88
C TRP A 149 -1.59 5.52 0.22
N VAL A 150 -0.32 5.65 -0.19
CA VAL A 150 0.79 6.09 0.67
C VAL A 150 1.43 7.36 0.14
N ALA A 151 2.22 8.06 0.95
CA ALA A 151 2.78 9.38 0.65
C ALA A 151 3.81 9.38 -0.50
N ASP A 152 4.43 8.22 -0.77
CA ASP A 152 5.52 8.09 -1.72
C ASP A 152 5.06 8.29 -3.18
N THR A 153 5.47 9.42 -3.78
CA THR A 153 5.21 9.75 -5.19
C THR A 153 6.46 9.64 -6.05
N ARG A 154 6.30 9.34 -7.34
CA ARG A 154 7.34 9.37 -8.38
C ARG A 154 6.75 9.95 -9.67
N LYS A 155 7.53 9.99 -10.74
CA LYS A 155 7.03 10.19 -12.09
C LYS A 155 6.86 8.86 -12.82
N ALA A 156 5.72 8.68 -13.47
CA ALA A 156 5.47 7.51 -14.29
C ALA A 156 6.37 7.53 -15.55
N LYS A 157 7.07 6.42 -15.82
CA LYS A 157 7.86 6.25 -17.05
C LYS A 157 7.95 4.78 -17.45
N GLY A 158 7.56 4.48 -18.68
CA GLY A 158 7.65 3.12 -19.25
C GLY A 158 6.82 2.12 -18.45
N GLY A 159 5.59 2.48 -18.09
CA GLY A 159 4.66 1.62 -17.33
C GLY A 159 5.09 1.37 -15.89
N ARG A 160 5.86 2.26 -15.26
CA ARG A 160 6.28 2.14 -13.85
C ARG A 160 6.22 3.47 -13.13
N CYS A 161 5.82 3.44 -11.86
CA CYS A 161 5.95 4.58 -10.95
C CYS A 161 7.37 4.70 -10.37
N LEU A 162 8.31 5.16 -11.20
CA LEU A 162 9.73 5.32 -10.88
C LEU A 162 10.32 6.42 -11.77
N ASP A 163 11.25 7.24 -11.24
CA ASP A 163 11.85 8.39 -11.94
C ASP A 163 12.79 8.04 -13.13
N GLY A 164 12.58 6.90 -13.78
CA GLY A 164 13.11 6.64 -15.12
C GLY A 164 14.62 6.48 -15.22
N GLY A 165 15.31 6.29 -14.10
CA GLY A 165 16.73 5.97 -14.02
C GLY A 165 17.00 4.47 -13.95
N VAL A 166 18.27 4.08 -14.10
CA VAL A 166 18.73 2.75 -13.70
C VAL A 166 18.38 2.58 -12.22
N ASP A 167 17.70 1.50 -11.88
CA ASP A 167 17.34 1.24 -10.49
C ASP A 167 18.61 0.93 -9.69
N THR A 168 19.16 1.93 -9.00
CA THR A 168 20.39 1.80 -8.22
C THR A 168 20.22 0.82 -7.04
N ARG A 169 18.99 0.49 -6.63
CA ARG A 169 18.72 -0.56 -5.63
C ARG A 169 19.11 -1.95 -6.14
N LYS A 170 19.13 -2.18 -7.46
CA LYS A 170 19.67 -3.40 -8.06
C LYS A 170 21.19 -3.51 -7.97
N GLN A 171 21.89 -2.43 -7.64
CA GLN A 171 23.36 -2.37 -7.71
C GLN A 171 24.04 -2.55 -6.35
N THR A 172 23.27 -2.72 -5.26
CA THR A 172 23.88 -2.99 -3.95
C THR A 172 24.53 -4.39 -3.94
N PRO A 173 25.64 -4.58 -3.21
CA PRO A 173 26.27 -5.90 -3.07
C PRO A 173 25.30 -6.98 -2.57
N GLU A 174 24.41 -6.62 -1.65
CA GLU A 174 23.40 -7.50 -1.06
C GLU A 174 22.36 -7.93 -2.11
N MET A 175 21.89 -6.99 -2.93
CA MET A 175 20.94 -7.30 -4.01
C MET A 175 21.61 -8.14 -5.11
N GLN A 176 22.88 -7.88 -5.42
CA GLN A 176 23.63 -8.70 -6.38
C GLN A 176 23.77 -10.15 -5.89
N LYS A 177 23.95 -10.36 -4.58
CA LYS A 177 23.95 -11.70 -3.97
C LYS A 177 22.58 -12.37 -4.12
N ILE A 178 21.50 -11.68 -3.77
CA ILE A 178 20.12 -12.20 -3.91
C ILE A 178 19.81 -12.55 -5.38
N LEU A 179 20.16 -11.67 -6.32
CA LEU A 179 19.95 -11.91 -7.76
C LEU A 179 20.79 -13.09 -8.28
N ALA A 180 21.98 -13.32 -7.73
CA ALA A 180 22.80 -14.48 -8.07
C ALA A 180 22.18 -15.79 -7.54
N GLU A 181 21.68 -15.79 -6.31
CA GLU A 181 20.97 -16.92 -5.71
C GLU A 181 19.67 -17.24 -6.48
N LEU A 182 18.88 -16.23 -6.82
CA LEU A 182 17.67 -16.39 -7.64
C LEU A 182 17.96 -16.96 -9.03
N ARG A 183 19.03 -16.50 -9.70
CA ARG A 183 19.48 -17.10 -10.96
C ARG A 183 19.85 -18.56 -10.79
N ALA A 184 20.60 -18.90 -9.75
CA ALA A 184 21.01 -20.28 -9.49
C ALA A 184 19.81 -21.20 -9.26
N LEU A 185 18.80 -20.73 -8.53
CA LEU A 185 17.55 -21.46 -8.27
C LEU A 185 16.67 -21.61 -9.53
N ASN A 186 16.81 -20.73 -10.52
CA ASN A 186 15.98 -20.70 -11.72
C ASN A 186 16.79 -20.99 -13.00
N GLY A 187 17.69 -21.98 -12.93
CA GLY A 187 18.39 -22.52 -14.11
C GLY A 187 19.36 -21.55 -14.79
N GLY A 188 19.91 -20.59 -14.03
CA GLY A 188 20.81 -19.55 -14.51
C GLY A 188 20.11 -18.28 -15.02
N VAL A 189 18.77 -18.25 -15.03
CA VAL A 189 17.98 -17.13 -15.56
C VAL A 189 17.22 -16.46 -14.41
N LEU A 190 17.14 -15.12 -14.41
CA LEU A 190 16.28 -14.45 -13.44
C LEU A 190 14.80 -14.74 -13.77
N PRO A 191 13.94 -14.94 -12.76
CA PRO A 191 12.50 -14.96 -12.98
C PRO A 191 12.05 -13.70 -13.75
N GLU A 192 11.04 -13.84 -14.61
CA GLU A 192 10.53 -12.73 -15.43
C GLU A 192 10.15 -11.51 -14.58
N ALA A 193 9.60 -11.75 -13.37
CA ALA A 193 9.29 -10.73 -12.38
C ALA A 193 10.50 -9.90 -11.89
N CYS A 194 11.73 -10.41 -12.05
CA CYS A 194 12.97 -9.72 -11.67
C CYS A 194 13.61 -8.97 -12.86
N LEU A 195 13.20 -9.29 -14.09
CA LEU A 195 13.64 -8.58 -15.29
C LEU A 195 12.99 -7.19 -15.31
N PRO A 196 13.70 -6.13 -15.75
CA PRO A 196 13.02 -4.89 -16.04
C PRO A 196 11.96 -5.18 -17.12
N PRO A 197 10.68 -4.79 -16.93
CA PRO A 197 9.71 -4.89 -18.01
C PRO A 197 10.25 -4.17 -19.24
N VAL A 198 9.93 -4.72 -20.41
CA VAL A 198 10.12 -4.01 -21.68
C VAL A 198 9.44 -2.67 -21.51
N VAL A 199 10.20 -1.58 -21.71
CA VAL A 199 9.65 -0.22 -21.64
C VAL A 199 8.47 -0.18 -22.60
N ASP A 200 7.26 0.00 -22.07
CA ASP A 200 6.08 0.18 -22.91
C ASP A 200 6.37 1.36 -23.86
N PRO A 201 6.40 1.13 -25.19
CA PRO A 201 6.69 2.17 -26.16
C PRO A 201 5.55 3.20 -26.27
N ASN A 202 4.44 3.04 -25.54
CA ASN A 202 3.31 3.95 -25.58
C ASN A 202 3.71 5.38 -25.17
N PRO A 203 3.74 6.35 -26.11
CA PRO A 203 4.24 7.69 -25.86
C PRO A 203 3.34 8.55 -24.97
N HIS A 204 2.12 8.08 -24.66
CA HIS A 204 1.18 8.80 -23.80
C HIS A 204 1.51 8.70 -22.30
N ILE A 205 2.40 7.79 -21.88
CA ILE A 205 2.76 7.56 -20.48
C ILE A 205 4.15 8.16 -20.21
N GLN A 206 4.22 9.49 -20.14
CA GLN A 206 5.46 10.18 -19.84
C GLN A 206 5.27 11.24 -18.76
N SER A 207 5.93 11.00 -17.62
CA SER A 207 6.22 11.99 -16.57
C SER A 207 5.06 12.49 -15.70
N GLU A 208 3.88 11.88 -15.81
CA GLU A 208 2.77 12.16 -14.90
C GLU A 208 3.09 11.71 -13.46
N PRO A 209 2.62 12.45 -12.44
CA PRO A 209 2.75 12.02 -11.05
C PRO A 209 2.03 10.70 -10.79
N CYS A 210 2.68 9.83 -10.04
CA CYS A 210 2.12 8.57 -9.58
C CYS A 210 2.47 8.36 -8.11
N ALA A 211 1.68 7.55 -7.42
CA ALA A 211 1.92 7.19 -6.02
C ALA A 211 1.86 5.67 -5.83
N TYR A 212 2.53 5.19 -4.79
CA TYR A 212 2.42 3.78 -4.39
C TYR A 212 1.12 3.52 -3.63
N ILE A 213 0.66 2.28 -3.77
CA ILE A 213 -0.52 1.75 -3.11
C ILE A 213 -0.12 0.45 -2.40
N LYS A 214 -0.56 0.27 -1.16
CA LYS A 214 -0.23 -0.88 -0.30
C LYS A 214 -1.45 -1.70 0.06
N GLY A 215 -1.21 -2.88 0.62
CA GLY A 215 -2.25 -3.84 1.00
C GLY A 215 -2.82 -4.61 -0.18
N ASN A 216 -4.02 -5.13 0.01
CA ASN A 216 -4.84 -5.81 -0.99
C ASN A 216 -6.26 -5.24 -0.88
N SER A 217 -7.20 -5.72 -1.69
CA SER A 217 -8.60 -5.29 -1.58
C SER A 217 -9.57 -6.47 -1.65
N TRP A 218 -10.85 -6.16 -1.45
CA TRP A 218 -11.99 -7.06 -1.66
C TRP A 218 -12.07 -7.60 -3.10
N ASN A 219 -11.48 -6.90 -4.09
CA ASN A 219 -11.36 -7.32 -5.49
C ASN A 219 -9.93 -7.82 -5.83
N GLY A 220 -9.15 -8.12 -4.80
CA GLY A 220 -7.75 -8.48 -4.88
C GLY A 220 -7.50 -9.93 -5.28
N ARG A 221 -6.25 -10.25 -5.60
CA ARG A 221 -5.82 -11.64 -5.81
C ARG A 221 -5.14 -12.18 -4.55
N PRO A 222 -5.22 -13.49 -4.25
CA PRO A 222 -4.59 -14.09 -3.06
C PRO A 222 -3.12 -13.70 -2.83
N HIS A 223 -2.30 -13.69 -3.89
CA HIS A 223 -0.87 -13.37 -3.80
C HIS A 223 -0.56 -11.92 -3.41
N MET A 224 -1.55 -11.02 -3.48
CA MET A 224 -1.42 -9.61 -3.11
C MET A 224 -1.62 -9.37 -1.61
N THR A 225 -2.05 -10.39 -0.86
CA THR A 225 -2.34 -10.32 0.60
C THR A 225 -1.07 -10.21 1.46
N VAL A 226 0.11 -10.38 0.86
CA VAL A 226 1.39 -10.23 1.57
C VAL A 226 1.62 -8.77 1.95
N ALA A 227 2.15 -8.51 3.15
CA ALA A 227 2.41 -7.16 3.64
C ALA A 227 3.39 -6.36 2.76
N SER A 228 4.24 -7.07 2.03
CA SER A 228 5.17 -6.48 1.06
C SER A 228 4.54 -6.18 -0.29
N ASN A 229 3.25 -6.46 -0.52
CA ASN A 229 2.63 -6.15 -1.81
C ASN A 229 2.75 -4.65 -2.12
N ARG A 230 3.00 -4.33 -3.37
CA ARG A 230 3.11 -2.95 -3.86
C ARG A 230 2.40 -2.85 -5.19
N MET A 231 1.45 -1.93 -5.23
CA MET A 231 0.83 -1.43 -6.44
C MET A 231 1.18 0.04 -6.62
N TRP A 232 0.75 0.62 -7.72
CA TRP A 232 0.83 2.06 -7.97
C TRP A 232 -0.23 2.44 -8.98
N ASP A 233 -0.62 3.71 -8.96
CA ASP A 233 -1.44 4.32 -10.01
C ASP A 233 -1.05 5.81 -10.12
N TYR A 234 -1.58 6.52 -11.10
CA TYR A 234 -1.45 7.97 -11.21
C TYR A 234 -2.16 8.65 -10.05
N THR A 235 -1.67 9.81 -9.61
CA THR A 235 -2.26 10.49 -8.44
C THR A 235 -3.68 10.98 -8.71
N ASN A 236 -4.00 11.22 -9.99
CA ASN A 236 -5.31 11.60 -10.50
C ASN A 236 -6.18 10.40 -10.96
N SER A 237 -5.80 9.17 -10.62
CA SER A 237 -6.65 7.99 -10.84
C SER A 237 -7.56 7.74 -9.65
N ILE A 238 -8.75 7.20 -9.92
CA ILE A 238 -9.67 6.67 -8.91
C ILE A 238 -9.96 5.20 -9.17
N ALA A 239 -10.12 4.43 -8.10
CA ALA A 239 -10.54 3.04 -8.16
C ALA A 239 -11.45 2.72 -6.96
N GLU A 240 -12.48 1.91 -7.20
CA GLU A 240 -13.48 1.46 -6.22
C GLU A 240 -12.88 0.64 -5.06
N PHE A 241 -11.65 0.16 -5.22
CA PHE A 241 -10.95 -0.67 -4.27
C PHE A 241 -9.73 0.03 -3.63
N VAL A 242 -9.53 1.33 -3.90
CA VAL A 242 -8.44 2.13 -3.33
C VAL A 242 -9.00 3.19 -2.39
N GLY A 243 -8.64 3.07 -1.12
CA GLY A 243 -8.87 4.03 -0.05
C GLY A 243 -7.54 4.49 0.56
N PHE A 244 -7.55 4.80 1.86
CA PHE A 244 -6.35 5.24 2.57
C PHE A 244 -6.53 5.20 4.10
N ARG A 245 -5.39 5.29 4.81
CA ARG A 245 -5.35 5.61 6.25
C ARG A 245 -4.33 6.72 6.52
N CYS A 246 -4.46 7.42 7.64
CA CYS A 246 -3.53 8.49 7.99
C CYS A 246 -2.49 8.04 9.02
N ALA A 247 -1.37 8.76 9.04
CA ALA A 247 -0.31 8.68 10.04
C ALA A 247 0.00 10.06 10.62
N LYS A 248 0.70 10.09 11.76
CA LYS A 248 1.09 11.32 12.45
C LYS A 248 2.43 11.11 13.13
N ASP A 249 3.29 12.11 13.06
CA ASP A 249 4.57 12.10 13.77
C ASP A 249 4.35 12.09 15.30
N LYS A 250 5.35 11.60 16.05
CA LYS A 250 5.30 11.47 17.51
C LYS A 250 5.16 12.80 18.25
#